data_AF-A0AA40Y136-F1
#
_entry.id   AF-A0AA40Y136-F1
#
_cell.length_a   1.000
_cell.length_b   1.000
_cell.length_c   1.000
_cell.angle_alpha   90.00
_cell.angle_beta   90.00
_cell.angle_gamma   90.00
#
_symmetry.space_group_name_H-M   'P 1'
#
loop_
_entity.id
_entity.type
_entity.pdbx_description
1 polymer ?
#
loop_
_entity_poly.entity_id
_entity_poly.type
_entity_poly.pdbx_seq_one_letter_code
_entity_poly.pdbx_strand_id
1 'polypeptide(L)'
;MTEDEIEQRKIEARVRLAKGSMDKAGKELEEAERVAKESPTPFKRKLVNQAKGRYSKAAQVFDRAVGDKMKRELGGGKDGPGRRM
;
A
#
# COMPACT_ATOMS: atom_id res chain seq x y z
N MET A 1 -3.34 16.66 -22.19
CA MET A 1 -2.82 16.01 -20.98
C MET A 1 -1.46 16.62 -20.70
N THR A 2 -1.37 17.39 -19.63
CA THR A 2 -0.12 17.93 -19.11
C THR A 2 0.68 16.82 -18.41
N GLU A 3 1.99 17.03 -18.23
CA GLU A 3 2.84 16.11 -17.45
C GLU A 3 2.29 15.90 -16.04
N ASP A 4 1.68 16.94 -15.47
CA ASP A 4 1.08 16.95 -14.14
C ASP A 4 -0.16 16.04 -14.04
N GLU A 5 -1.02 16.02 -15.05
CA GLU A 5 -2.18 15.10 -15.12
C GLU A 5 -1.75 13.64 -15.28
N ILE A 6 -0.67 13.39 -16.04
CA ILE A 6 -0.12 12.04 -16.23
C ILE A 6 0.44 11.50 -14.92
N GLU A 7 1.18 12.34 -14.19
CA GLU A 7 1.75 11.99 -12.89
C GLU A 7 0.66 11.77 -11.83
N GLN A 8 -0.42 12.56 -11.86
CA GLN A 8 -1.59 12.35 -11.00
C GLN A 8 -2.19 10.97 -11.20
N ARG A 9 -2.48 10.63 -12.46
CA ARG A 9 -3.08 9.34 -12.83
C ARG A 9 -2.17 8.17 -12.46
N LYS A 10 -0.85 8.32 -12.57
CA LYS A 10 0.12 7.29 -12.12
C LYS A 10 0.04 7.07 -10.62
N ILE A 11 -0.02 8.13 -9.82
CA ILE A 11 -0.14 8.03 -8.36
C ILE A 11 -1.47 7.37 -7.98
N GLU A 12 -2.59 7.80 -8.58
CA GLU A 12 -3.90 7.18 -8.33
C GLU A 12 -3.92 5.70 -8.72
N ALA A 13 -3.33 5.35 -9.87
CA ALA A 13 -3.20 3.96 -10.29
C ALA A 13 -2.37 3.14 -9.28
N ARG A 14 -1.24 3.68 -8.79
CA ARG A 14 -0.43 3.02 -7.75
C ARG A 14 -1.20 2.81 -6.46
N VAL A 15 -1.96 3.80 -6.00
CA VAL A 15 -2.82 3.69 -4.80
C VAL A 15 -3.86 2.59 -4.99
N ARG A 16 -4.54 2.56 -6.14
CA ARG A 16 -5.57 1.55 -6.43
C ARG A 16 -5.00 0.13 -6.48
N LEU A 17 -3.85 -0.03 -7.13
CA LEU A 17 -3.14 -1.32 -7.21
C LEU A 17 -2.64 -1.79 -5.83
N ALA A 18 -2.08 -0.86 -5.05
CA ALA A 18 -1.60 -1.16 -3.70
C ALA A 18 -2.76 -1.53 -2.77
N LYS A 19 -3.89 -0.84 -2.87
CA LYS A 19 -5.12 -1.18 -2.12
C LYS A 19 -5.59 -2.60 -2.43
N GLY A 20 -5.76 -2.94 -3.71
CA GLY A 20 -6.18 -4.29 -4.10
C GLY A 20 -5.21 -5.39 -3.66
N SER A 21 -3.91 -5.10 -3.67
CA SER A 21 -2.87 -6.02 -3.16
C SER A 21 -2.97 -6.21 -1.64
N MET A 22 -3.22 -5.11 -0.90
CA MET A 22 -3.42 -5.12 0.55
C MET A 22 -4.68 -5.88 0.95
N ASP A 23 -5.80 -5.64 0.26
CA ASP A 23 -7.07 -6.36 0.47
C ASP A 23 -6.89 -7.86 0.26
N LYS A 24 -6.19 -8.27 -0.81
CA LYS A 24 -5.91 -9.68 -1.10
C LYS A 24 -5.04 -10.31 -0.01
N ALA A 25 -3.95 -9.64 0.37
CA ALA A 25 -3.07 -10.14 1.42
C ALA A 25 -3.77 -10.22 2.79
N GLY A 26 -4.72 -9.31 3.04
CA GLY A 26 -5.56 -9.33 4.26
C GLY A 26 -6.45 -10.57 4.30
N LYS A 27 -7.10 -10.92 3.19
CA LYS A 27 -7.90 -12.15 3.09
C LYS A 27 -7.06 -13.42 3.29
N GLU A 28 -5.87 -13.49 2.68
CA GLU A 28 -4.94 -14.61 2.88
C GLU A 28 -4.52 -14.75 4.35
N LEU A 29 -4.28 -13.62 5.03
CA LEU A 29 -3.95 -13.61 6.45
C LEU A 29 -5.12 -14.09 7.31
N GLU A 30 -6.32 -13.56 7.06
CA GLU A 30 -7.53 -13.94 7.79
C GLU A 30 -7.81 -15.45 7.66
N GLU A 31 -7.69 -15.99 6.46
CA GLU A 31 -7.88 -17.43 6.22
C GLU A 31 -6.81 -18.26 6.95
N ALA A 32 -5.54 -17.85 6.87
CA ALA A 32 -4.46 -18.52 7.58
C ALA A 32 -4.68 -18.52 9.10
N GLU A 33 -5.12 -17.38 9.67
CA GLU A 33 -5.42 -17.25 11.09
C GLU A 33 -6.62 -18.10 11.50
N ARG A 34 -7.67 -18.15 10.66
CA ARG A 34 -8.82 -19.03 10.89
C ARG A 34 -8.40 -20.49 10.96
N VAL A 35 -7.67 -20.97 9.96
CA VAL A 35 -7.20 -22.36 9.87
C VAL A 35 -6.25 -22.74 11.01
N ALA A 36 -5.40 -21.80 11.43
CA ALA A 36 -4.50 -21.99 12.57
C ALA A 36 -5.24 -21.96 13.92
N LYS A 37 -6.32 -21.18 14.04
CA LYS A 37 -7.17 -21.15 15.24
C LYS A 37 -7.94 -22.45 15.42
N GLU A 38 -8.48 -23.02 14.34
CA GLU A 38 -9.21 -24.30 14.37
C GLU A 38 -8.29 -25.47 14.73
N SER A 39 -7.03 -25.42 14.31
CA SER A 39 -6.07 -26.48 14.61
C SER A 39 -4.63 -25.92 14.61
N PRO A 40 -4.11 -25.56 15.80
CA PRO A 40 -2.84 -24.85 15.93
C PRO A 40 -1.65 -25.80 15.81
N THR A 41 -1.23 -26.10 14.58
CA THR A 41 -0.01 -26.84 14.31
C THR A 41 1.18 -25.90 14.00
N PRO A 42 2.43 -26.33 14.23
CA PRO A 42 3.62 -25.54 13.87
C PRO A 42 3.65 -25.13 12.39
N PHE A 43 3.21 -26.02 11.50
CA PHE A 43 3.09 -25.75 10.07
C PHE A 43 2.08 -24.63 9.78
N LYS A 44 0.89 -24.66 10.39
CA LYS A 44 -0.13 -23.62 10.21
C LYS A 44 0.29 -22.28 10.82
N ARG A 45 0.95 -22.29 11.98
CA ARG A 45 1.58 -21.07 12.55
C ARG A 45 2.61 -20.47 11.59
N LYS A 46 3.40 -21.31 10.91
CA LYS A 46 4.35 -20.86 9.88
C LYS A 46 3.63 -20.22 8.68
N LEU A 47 2.49 -20.77 8.24
CA LEU A 47 1.67 -20.17 7.18
C LEU A 47 1.12 -18.80 7.59
N VAL A 48 0.59 -18.68 8.82
CA VAL A 48 0.14 -17.39 9.39
C VAL A 48 1.27 -16.37 9.38
N ASN A 49 2.45 -16.72 9.88
CA ASN A 49 3.58 -15.80 9.91
C ASN A 49 4.02 -15.35 8.51
N GLN A 50 3.98 -16.24 7.51
CA GLN A 50 4.23 -15.86 6.12
C GLN A 50 3.16 -14.90 5.60
N ALA A 51 1.89 -15.16 5.87
CA ALA A 51 0.79 -14.28 5.48
C ALA A 51 0.90 -12.90 6.15
N LYS A 52 1.25 -12.85 7.45
CA LYS A 52 1.53 -11.59 8.18
C LYS A 52 2.66 -10.79 7.53
N GLY A 53 3.73 -11.47 7.13
CA GLY A 53 4.84 -10.83 6.42
C GLY A 53 4.43 -10.24 5.07
N ARG A 54 3.58 -10.94 4.30
CA ARG A 54 3.04 -10.44 3.03
C ARG A 54 2.10 -9.26 3.24
N TYR A 55 1.20 -9.35 4.20
CA TYR A 55 0.28 -8.28 4.56
C TYR A 55 1.03 -7.02 5.00
N SER A 56 2.02 -7.15 5.87
CA SER A 56 2.84 -6.03 6.33
C SER A 56 3.57 -5.33 5.18
N LYS A 57 4.11 -6.10 4.22
CA LYS A 57 4.73 -5.53 3.01
C LYS A 57 3.70 -4.81 2.14
N ALA A 58 2.53 -5.40 1.92
CA ALA A 58 1.47 -4.79 1.14
C ALA A 58 0.96 -3.48 1.77
N ALA A 59 0.79 -3.47 3.09
CA ALA A 59 0.43 -2.29 3.86
C ALA A 59 1.46 -1.17 3.70
N GLN A 60 2.76 -1.46 3.84
CA GLN A 60 3.82 -0.45 3.62
C GLN A 60 3.79 0.15 2.20
N VAL A 61 3.54 -0.66 1.17
CA VAL A 61 3.42 -0.17 -0.21
C VAL A 61 2.21 0.74 -0.36
N PHE A 62 1.08 0.39 0.26
CA PHE A 62 -0.13 1.21 0.27
C PHE A 62 0.09 2.53 1.01
N ASP A 63 0.63 2.50 2.22
CA ASP A 63 0.99 3.68 3.00
C ASP A 63 1.90 4.61 2.20
N ARG A 64 2.92 4.06 1.52
CA ARG A 64 3.80 4.87 0.67
C ARG A 64 3.06 5.46 -0.53
N ALA A 65 2.17 4.71 -1.18
CA ALA A 65 1.41 5.21 -2.31
C ALA A 65 0.43 6.33 -1.90
N VAL A 66 -0.24 6.17 -0.76
CA VAL A 66 -1.10 7.20 -0.17
C VAL A 66 -0.27 8.41 0.28
N GLY A 67 0.90 8.17 0.85
CA GLY A 67 1.85 9.21 1.23
C GLY A 67 2.34 10.03 0.04
N ASP A 68 2.70 9.38 -1.08
CA ASP A 68 3.06 10.07 -2.33
C ASP A 68 1.89 10.93 -2.85
N LYS A 69 0.65 10.41 -2.78
CA LYS A 69 -0.58 11.17 -3.14
C LYS A 69 -0.79 12.38 -2.24
N MET A 70 -0.78 12.19 -0.92
CA MET A 70 -0.97 13.26 0.05
C MET A 70 0.16 14.29 -0.03
N LYS A 71 1.42 13.86 -0.18
CA LYS A 71 2.55 14.79 -0.31
C LYS A 71 2.42 15.69 -1.52
N ARG A 72 1.79 15.22 -2.61
CA ARG A 72 1.49 16.04 -3.77
C ARG A 72 0.31 16.98 -3.53
N GLU A 73 -0.79 16.47 -2.96
CA GLU A 73 -1.98 17.27 -2.63
C GLU A 73 -1.70 18.36 -1.58
N LEU A 74 -0.80 18.09 -0.62
CA LEU A 74 -0.37 19.02 0.44
C LEU A 74 0.90 19.81 0.06
N GLY A 75 1.63 19.39 -0.97
CA GLY A 75 2.93 19.91 -1.38
C GLY A 75 2.93 20.70 -2.69
N GLY A 76 1.79 20.86 -3.36
CA GLY A 76 1.60 21.84 -4.44
C GLY A 76 1.74 23.32 -4.02
N GLY A 77 2.31 23.60 -2.84
CA GLY A 77 2.58 24.92 -2.29
C GLY A 77 4.08 25.26 -2.17
N LYS A 78 4.97 24.56 -2.88
CA LYS A 78 6.41 24.92 -2.94
C LYS A 78 6.98 24.92 -4.37
N ASP A 79 6.17 25.34 -5.33
CA ASP A 79 6.67 25.96 -6.56
C ASP A 79 5.94 27.29 -6.75
N GLY A 80 6.05 28.17 -5.74
CA GLY A 80 6.01 29.59 -6.03
C GLY A 80 7.25 29.89 -6.89
N PRO A 81 7.13 30.48 -8.08
CA PRO A 81 8.29 30.98 -8.81
C PRO A 81 8.85 32.16 -8.03
N GLY A 82 9.71 31.85 -7.06
CA GLY A 82 10.31 32.78 -6.14
C GLY A 82 11.79 32.50 -6.00
N ARG A 83 12.53 32.74 -7.10
CA ARG A 83 13.94 33.18 -7.21
C ARG A 83 14.73 32.42 -8.27
N ARG A 84 14.93 33.08 -9.41
CA ARG A 84 16.27 33.35 -9.93
C ARG A 84 16.27 34.76 -10.52
N MET A 85 17.02 35.62 -9.83
CA MET A 85 17.63 36.91 -10.20
C MET A 85 16.83 37.90 -11.05
#